data_AF-A0A673A1F4-F1
#
_entry.id   AF-A0A673A1F4-F1
#
_cell.length_a   1.000
_cell.length_b   1.000
_cell.length_c   1.000
_cell.angle_alpha   90.00
_cell.angle_beta   90.00
_cell.angle_gamma   90.00
#
_symmetry.space_group_name_H-M   'P 1'
#
loop_
_entity.id
_entity.type
_entity.pdbx_description
1 polymer ?
#
loop_
_entity_poly.entity_id
_entity_poly.type
_entity_poly.pdbx_seq_one_letter_code
_entity_poly.pdbx_strand_id
1 'polypeptide(L)'
;MYYPNPQLYHLNRDAPYRFKPGGVIAVEGQDLTRAMTRQEVRARLGDQECEVKTLDNTHLYCEPPETQPMSEDDGNELPALKVEPTVVYRGSLHVLWVFYRCSTGVL
;
A
#
# COMPACT_ATOMS: atom_id res chain seq x y z
N MET A 1 27.30 -3.83 -2.50
CA MET A 1 26.59 -2.62 -2.04
C MET A 1 25.43 -3.05 -1.15
N TYR A 2 25.27 -2.46 0.04
CA TYR A 2 24.07 -2.59 0.87
C TYR A 2 23.28 -1.29 0.75
N TYR A 3 21.96 -1.38 0.55
CA TYR A 3 21.06 -0.24 0.50
C TYR A 3 20.35 -0.06 1.84
N PRO A 4 20.02 1.17 2.24
CA PRO A 4 19.18 1.40 3.42
C PRO A 4 17.78 0.81 3.21
N ASN A 5 17.12 0.44 4.30
CA ASN A 5 15.73 0.01 4.26
C ASN A 5 14.84 1.16 3.76
N PRO A 6 13.80 0.86 2.96
CA PRO A 6 12.87 1.87 2.50
C PRO A 6 12.06 2.36 3.69
N GLN A 7 11.75 3.65 3.71
CA GLN A 7 10.82 4.22 4.67
C GLN A 7 9.48 4.46 3.98
N LEU A 8 8.39 4.04 4.60
CA LEU A 8 7.03 4.34 4.15
C LEU A 8 6.37 5.27 5.18
N TYR A 9 5.68 6.28 4.68
CA TYR A 9 4.98 7.27 5.50
C TYR A 9 3.46 6.98 5.50
N HIS A 10 2.83 7.28 6.62
CA HIS A 10 1.40 7.00 6.82
C HIS A 10 0.56 7.91 5.92
N LEU A 11 -0.29 7.30 5.09
CA LEU A 11 -1.24 8.04 4.30
C LEU A 11 -2.41 8.47 5.18
N ASN A 12 -2.48 9.78 5.46
CA ASN A 12 -3.57 10.47 6.16
C ASN A 12 -3.99 9.86 7.52
N ARG A 13 -3.57 10.48 8.63
CA ARG A 13 -3.86 9.99 9.99
C ARG A 13 -5.28 10.27 10.50
N ASP A 14 -6.02 11.18 9.85
CA ASP A 14 -7.24 11.76 10.43
C ASP A 14 -8.54 11.10 9.94
N ALA A 15 -8.52 10.39 8.82
CA ALA A 15 -9.71 9.77 8.24
C ALA A 15 -9.39 8.56 7.36
N PRO A 16 -10.29 7.56 7.27
CA PRO A 16 -10.12 6.44 6.35
C PRO A 16 -10.05 6.94 4.92
N TYR A 17 -9.08 6.41 4.15
CA TYR A 17 -8.83 6.86 2.79
C TYR A 17 -10.06 6.54 1.92
N ARG A 18 -10.71 7.60 1.41
CA ARG A 18 -11.94 7.49 0.60
C ARG A 18 -11.60 7.51 -0.87
N PHE A 19 -11.85 6.38 -1.52
CA PHE A 19 -11.48 6.21 -2.91
C PHE A 19 -12.66 6.33 -3.88
N LYS A 20 -12.33 6.69 -5.12
CA LYS A 20 -13.25 6.83 -6.26
C LYS A 20 -12.89 5.82 -7.34
N PRO A 21 -13.86 5.26 -8.08
CA PRO A 21 -13.58 4.34 -9.18
C PRO A 21 -12.58 4.95 -10.17
N GLY A 22 -11.53 4.19 -10.49
CA GLY A 22 -10.42 4.63 -11.34
C GLY A 22 -9.36 5.52 -10.67
N GLY A 23 -9.38 5.67 -9.34
CA GLY A 23 -8.32 6.38 -8.62
C GLY A 23 -7.01 5.58 -8.55
N VAL A 24 -6.01 6.12 -7.84
CA VAL A 24 -4.82 5.37 -7.42
C VAL A 24 -4.52 5.68 -5.95
N ILE A 25 -4.06 4.69 -5.19
CA ILE A 25 -3.57 4.90 -3.83
C ILE A 25 -2.09 5.28 -3.94
N ALA A 26 -1.77 6.50 -3.54
CA ALA A 26 -0.39 6.97 -3.44
C ALA A 26 0.13 6.67 -2.04
N VAL A 27 1.31 6.08 -1.93
CA VAL A 27 2.01 5.86 -0.66
C VAL A 27 3.32 6.62 -0.72
N GLU A 28 3.51 7.57 0.19
CA GLU A 28 4.74 8.35 0.29
C GLU A 28 5.82 7.58 1.05
N GLY A 29 7.08 7.82 0.71
CA GLY A 29 8.21 7.15 1.33
C GLY A 29 9.57 7.73 0.93
N GLN A 30 10.63 7.01 1.28
CA GLN A 30 12.02 7.35 0.96
C GLN A 30 12.82 6.10 0.61
N ASP A 31 13.67 6.22 -0.41
CA ASP A 31 14.57 5.18 -0.93
C ASP A 31 13.86 3.91 -1.42
N LEU A 32 12.62 4.06 -1.90
CA LEU A 32 11.79 2.95 -2.33
C LEU A 32 12.43 2.17 -3.49
N THR A 33 12.82 2.85 -4.57
CA THR A 33 13.46 2.21 -5.73
C THR A 33 14.86 1.67 -5.47
N ARG A 34 15.52 2.09 -4.37
CA ARG A 34 16.79 1.49 -3.95
C ARG A 34 16.59 0.17 -3.21
N ALA A 35 15.47 0.03 -2.55
CA ALA A 35 15.14 -1.13 -1.74
C ALA A 35 14.24 -2.15 -2.44
N MET A 36 13.49 -1.76 -3.48
CA MET A 36 12.60 -2.67 -4.20
C MET A 36 12.35 -2.19 -5.63
N THR A 37 12.07 -3.13 -6.52
CA THR A 37 11.55 -2.84 -7.86
C THR A 37 10.05 -3.03 -7.94
N ARG A 38 9.42 -2.50 -8.99
CA ARG A 38 7.97 -2.63 -9.21
C ARG A 38 7.51 -4.09 -9.27
N GLN A 39 8.35 -5.00 -9.79
CA GLN A 39 8.00 -6.44 -9.86
C GLN A 39 8.16 -7.16 -8.51
N GLU A 40 9.01 -6.63 -7.63
CA GLU A 40 9.33 -7.26 -6.35
C GLU A 40 8.44 -6.75 -5.21
N VAL A 41 7.85 -5.56 -5.33
CA VAL A 41 6.92 -5.07 -4.31
C VAL A 41 5.54 -5.70 -4.49
N ARG A 42 4.99 -6.23 -3.40
CA ARG A 42 3.59 -6.65 -3.31
C ARG A 42 2.85 -5.69 -2.39
N ALA A 43 1.83 -5.04 -2.94
CA ALA A 43 0.88 -4.29 -2.14
C ALA A 43 -0.40 -5.11 -2.00
N ARG A 44 -0.97 -5.16 -0.80
CA ARG A 44 -2.20 -5.89 -0.47
C ARG A 44 -3.16 -4.95 0.22
N LEU A 45 -4.42 -5.00 -0.15
CA LEU A 45 -5.50 -4.22 0.47
C LEU A 45 -6.50 -5.20 1.09
N GLY A 46 -6.50 -5.32 2.42
CA GLY A 46 -7.29 -6.36 3.08
C GLY A 46 -6.88 -7.74 2.56
N ASP A 47 -7.86 -8.54 2.12
CA ASP A 47 -7.65 -9.88 1.59
C ASP A 47 -7.16 -9.94 0.13
N GLN A 48 -7.20 -8.81 -0.61
CA GLN A 48 -6.84 -8.76 -2.03
C GLN A 48 -5.51 -8.05 -2.32
N GLU A 49 -4.96 -8.22 -3.53
CA GLU A 49 -3.76 -7.50 -3.98
C GLU A 49 -4.12 -6.10 -4.53
N CYS A 50 -3.24 -5.11 -4.29
CA CYS A 50 -3.28 -3.79 -4.90
C CYS A 50 -2.20 -3.74 -5.99
N GLU A 51 -2.59 -3.56 -7.25
CA GLU A 51 -1.66 -3.66 -8.37
C GLU A 51 -0.75 -2.43 -8.42
N VAL A 52 0.55 -2.60 -8.23
CA VAL A 52 1.51 -1.48 -8.25
C VAL A 52 1.75 -1.03 -9.70
N LYS A 53 1.19 0.14 -10.05
CA LYS A 53 1.35 0.73 -11.39
C LYS A 53 2.66 1.47 -11.53
N THR A 54 3.00 2.27 -10.53
CA THR A 54 4.16 3.17 -10.55
C THR A 54 4.94 3.07 -9.24
N LEU A 55 6.27 3.06 -9.35
CA LEU A 55 7.19 3.06 -8.22
C LEU A 55 8.34 4.00 -8.52
N ASP A 56 8.48 5.04 -7.71
CA ASP A 56 9.56 6.01 -7.74
C ASP A 56 10.28 6.02 -6.39
N ASN A 57 11.42 6.71 -6.30
CA ASN A 57 12.22 6.69 -5.07
C ASN A 57 11.47 7.21 -3.82
N THR A 58 10.40 7.98 -4.01
CA THR A 58 9.64 8.62 -2.94
C THR A 58 8.16 8.25 -2.92
N HIS A 59 7.64 7.60 -3.96
CA HIS A 59 6.21 7.30 -4.06
C HIS A 59 5.98 5.90 -4.64
N LEU A 60 4.99 5.20 -4.10
CA LEU A 60 4.43 4.00 -4.68
C LEU A 60 2.96 4.26 -5.00
N TYR A 61 2.55 3.99 -6.23
CA TYR A 61 1.16 4.11 -6.65
C TYR A 61 0.60 2.72 -6.95
N CYS A 62 -0.44 2.32 -6.22
CA CYS A 62 -1.15 1.08 -6.49
C CYS A 62 -2.62 1.32 -6.82
N GLU A 63 -3.14 0.51 -7.72
CA GLU A 63 -4.53 0.49 -8.13
C GLU A 63 -5.28 -0.51 -7.23
N PRO A 64 -6.26 -0.05 -6.42
CA PRO A 64 -7.04 -0.95 -5.59
C PRO A 64 -8.05 -1.73 -6.43
N PRO A 65 -8.51 -2.89 -5.93
CA PRO A 65 -9.57 -3.66 -6.57
C PRO A 65 -10.87 -2.87 -6.73
N GLU A 66 -11.64 -3.16 -7.78
CA GLU A 66 -12.93 -2.51 -8.06
C GLU A 66 -13.95 -2.77 -6.94
N THR A 67 -13.91 -3.96 -6.35
CA THR A 67 -14.75 -4.35 -5.20
C THR A 67 -14.01 -4.11 -3.90
N GLN A 68 -14.71 -3.61 -2.87
CA GLN A 68 -14.11 -3.41 -1.56
C GLN A 68 -13.66 -4.75 -0.96
N PRO A 69 -12.36 -4.93 -0.65
CA PRO A 69 -11.86 -6.15 -0.03
C PRO A 69 -12.28 -6.23 1.45
N MET A 70 -12.31 -7.45 1.97
CA MET A 70 -12.56 -7.71 3.38
C MET A 70 -11.32 -7.39 4.21
N SER A 71 -11.51 -6.98 5.45
CA SER A 71 -10.42 -6.85 6.41
C SER A 71 -9.81 -8.23 6.69
N GLU A 72 -8.49 -8.36 6.58
CA GLU A 72 -7.77 -9.57 7.04
C GLU A 72 -7.61 -9.64 8.57
N ASP A 73 -7.79 -8.51 9.25
CA ASP A 73 -7.69 -8.42 10.71
C ASP A 73 -9.09 -8.46 11.33
N ASP A 74 -9.35 -9.50 12.13
CA ASP A 74 -10.65 -9.80 12.74
C ASP A 74 -11.16 -8.66 13.67
N GLY A 75 -10.27 -7.73 14.05
CA GLY A 75 -10.60 -6.60 14.92
C GLY A 75 -10.84 -5.26 14.21
N ASN A 76 -10.60 -5.15 12.89
CA ASN A 76 -10.68 -3.88 12.19
C ASN A 76 -11.78 -3.85 11.12
N GLU A 77 -12.74 -2.94 11.24
CA GLU A 77 -13.89 -2.84 10.32
C GLU A 77 -13.52 -2.44 8.88
N LEU A 78 -12.29 -1.95 8.65
CA LEU A 78 -11.83 -1.51 7.33
C LEU A 78 -10.58 -2.27 6.84
N PRO A 79 -10.49 -2.61 5.54
CA PRO A 79 -9.32 -3.28 4.98
C PRO A 79 -8.10 -2.36 5.04
N ALA A 80 -6.96 -2.90 5.47
CA ALA A 80 -5.68 -2.19 5.53
C ALA A 80 -4.83 -2.46 4.28
N LEU A 81 -4.24 -1.42 3.69
CA LEU A 81 -3.17 -1.54 2.72
C LEU A 81 -1.89 -1.93 3.46
N LYS A 82 -1.28 -3.04 3.05
CA LYS A 82 0.03 -3.55 3.45
C LYS A 82 0.95 -3.53 2.25
N VAL A 83 2.15 -3.00 2.42
CA VAL A 83 3.18 -3.00 1.38
C VAL A 83 4.35 -3.83 1.85
N GLU A 84 4.65 -4.89 1.12
CA GLU A 84 5.67 -5.88 1.45
C GLU A 84 6.58 -6.11 0.23
N PRO A 85 7.87 -5.71 0.28
CA PRO A 85 8.85 -6.19 -0.68
C PRO A 85 9.09 -7.69 -0.56
N THR A 86 9.14 -8.36 -1.71
CA THR A 86 9.41 -9.80 -1.86
C THR A 86 10.89 -10.14 -1.64
N VAL A 87 11.79 -9.15 -1.68
CA VAL A 87 13.22 -9.29 -1.39
C VAL A 87 13.54 -8.79 0.01
N VAL A 88 14.03 -9.69 0.87
CA VAL A 88 14.46 -9.37 2.24
C VAL A 88 15.84 -8.71 2.19
N TYR A 89 15.89 -7.39 2.35
CA TYR A 89 17.14 -6.70 2.66
C TYR A 89 17.42 -6.79 4.18
N ARG A 90 18.69 -6.89 4.57
CA ARG A 90 19.10 -7.03 5.98
C ARG A 90 18.53 -5.87 6.82
N GLY A 91 17.53 -6.17 7.65
CA GLY A 91 16.94 -5.23 8.61
C GLY A 91 15.42 -5.20 8.48
N SER A 92 14.73 -5.18 9.61
CA SER A 92 13.26 -5.20 9.73
C SER A 92 12.55 -4.32 8.70
N LEU A 93 11.70 -4.95 7.89
CA LEU A 93 10.83 -4.29 6.94
C LEU A 93 9.58 -3.80 7.68
N HIS A 94 9.32 -2.50 7.66
CA HIS A 94 8.09 -1.96 8.22
C HIS A 94 6.94 -2.17 7.24
N VAL A 95 6.00 -3.03 7.61
CA VAL A 95 4.70 -3.14 6.94
C VAL A 95 3.86 -1.93 7.39
N LEU A 96 3.53 -1.06 6.44
CA LEU A 96 2.59 0.03 6.70
C LEU A 96 1.16 -0.51 6.66
N TRP A 97 0.29 0.01 7.52
CA TRP A 97 -1.13 -0.31 7.53
C TRP A 97 -1.91 0.97 7.21
N VAL A 98 -2.64 1.00 6.09
CA VAL A 98 -3.51 2.14 5.73
C VAL A 98 -4.94 1.67 5.57
N PHE A 99 -5.86 2.18 6.39
CA PHE A 99 -7.25 1.78 6.29
C PHE A 99 -7.97 2.47 5.12
N TYR A 100 -8.62 1.66 4.30
CA TYR A 100 -9.28 2.07 3.07
C TYR A 100 -10.78 1.89 3.15
N ARG A 101 -11.53 2.85 2.58
CA ARG A 101 -12.97 2.72 2.38
C ARG A 101 -13.34 3.01 0.94
N CYS A 102 -13.98 2.03 0.30
CA CYS A 102 -14.57 2.26 -1.01
C CYS A 102 -15.75 3.22 -0.84
N SER A 103 -15.74 4.34 -1.56
CA SER A 103 -16.95 5.16 -1.70
C SER A 103 -17.78 4.55 -2.83
N THR A 104 -18.36 3.38 -2.61
CA THR A 104 -19.43 2.87 -3.48
C THR A 104 -20.64 3.79 -3.35
N GLY A 105 -20.57 4.95 -4.01
CA GLY A 105 -21.75 5.64 -4.49
C GLY A 105 -22.22 4.91 -5.73
N VAL A 106 -22.86 3.76 -5.54
CA VAL A 106 -23.89 3.33 -6.48
C VAL A 106 -25.09 4.23 -6.16
N LEU A 107 -25.47 5.03 -7.15
CA LEU A 107 -26.72 5.77 -7.19
C LEU A 107 -27.91 4.79 -7.18
#